data_AF-A0A427AKL8-F1
#
_entry.id   AF-A0A427AKL8-F1
#
_cell.length_a   1.000
_cell.length_b   1.000
_cell.length_c   1.000
_cell.angle_alpha   90.00
_cell.angle_beta   90.00
_cell.angle_gamma   90.00
#
_symmetry.space_group_name_H-M   'P 1'
#
loop_
_entity.id
_entity.type
_entity.pdbx_description
1 polymer ?
#
loop_
_entity_poly.entity_id
_entity_poly.type
_entity_poly.pdbx_seq_one_letter_code
_entity_poly.pdbx_strand_id
1 'polypeptide(L)'
;MEVILPLEVVYPTFRVESYEESESSNRLRENLNLLEKRRAEAHLWALTYRKVVTRLYDQREKLAPNWEGPYQVTGTFREGTYTLTMMDGKQLLRMWHISNLQKFMYREKSK
;
A
#
# COMPACT_ATOMS: atom_id res chain seq x y z
N MET A 1 -24.25 33.68 -72.82
CA MET A 1 -25.20 33.12 -71.85
C MET A 1 -24.38 32.63 -70.67
N GLU A 2 -24.42 33.34 -69.55
CA GLU A 2 -23.75 32.93 -68.32
C GLU A 2 -24.69 32.01 -67.54
N VAL A 3 -24.23 30.82 -67.16
CA VAL A 3 -24.97 29.88 -66.31
C VAL A 3 -24.45 30.07 -64.89
N ILE A 4 -25.31 30.60 -64.03
CA ILE A 4 -25.02 30.80 -62.61
C ILE A 4 -25.54 29.56 -61.86
N LEU A 5 -24.64 28.79 -61.24
CA LEU A 5 -25.02 27.67 -60.38
C LEU A 5 -25.46 28.17 -59.00
N PRO A 6 -26.56 27.63 -58.42
CA PRO A 6 -26.99 28.00 -57.07
C PRO A 6 -25.97 27.51 -56.03
N LEU A 7 -25.59 28.40 -55.11
CA LEU A 7 -24.48 28.24 -54.17
C LEU A 7 -24.77 27.29 -52.99
N GLU A 8 -25.97 26.71 -52.87
CA GLU A 8 -26.38 25.97 -51.66
C GLU A 8 -26.99 24.60 -51.97
N VAL A 9 -26.40 23.82 -52.87
CA VAL A 9 -26.72 22.38 -52.92
C VAL A 9 -25.84 21.65 -51.89
N VAL A 10 -26.38 21.49 -50.68
CA VAL A 10 -25.76 20.66 -49.64
C VAL A 10 -25.93 19.20 -50.06
N TYR A 11 -24.88 18.59 -50.60
CA TYR A 11 -24.83 17.14 -50.81
C TYR A 11 -24.44 16.47 -49.49
N PRO A 12 -25.34 15.73 -48.82
CA PRO A 12 -24.96 14.98 -47.65
C PRO A 12 -23.90 13.96 -48.05
N THR A 13 -22.80 13.90 -47.29
CA THR A 13 -21.81 12.85 -47.50
C THR A 13 -22.44 11.49 -47.19
N PHE A 14 -21.99 10.42 -47.84
CA PHE A 14 -22.46 9.06 -47.57
C PHE A 14 -22.44 8.70 -46.07
N ARG A 15 -21.51 9.25 -45.28
CA ARG A 15 -21.44 9.09 -43.81
C ARG A 15 -22.64 9.67 -43.06
N VAL A 16 -23.26 10.72 -43.60
CA VAL A 16 -24.47 11.36 -43.06
C VAL A 16 -25.72 10.61 -43.52
N GLU A 17 -25.74 10.13 -44.77
CA GLU A 17 -26.85 9.30 -45.28
C GLU A 17 -26.89 7.91 -44.62
N SER A 18 -25.74 7.33 -44.30
CA SER A 18 -25.60 6.01 -43.67
C SER A 18 -25.56 6.06 -42.14
N TYR A 19 -25.96 7.18 -41.51
CA TYR A 19 -25.83 7.37 -40.07
C TYR A 19 -26.91 6.60 -39.30
N GLU A 20 -26.53 5.49 -38.67
CA GLU A 20 -27.32 4.85 -37.63
C GLU A 20 -26.89 5.34 -36.23
N GLU A 21 -27.71 6.21 -35.64
CA GLU A 21 -27.51 6.74 -34.29
C GLU A 21 -27.42 5.64 -33.21
N SER A 22 -28.15 4.54 -33.44
CA SER A 22 -28.18 3.35 -32.59
C SER A 22 -26.81 2.67 -32.49
N GLU A 23 -26.09 2.51 -33.60
CA GLU A 23 -24.78 1.85 -33.65
C GLU A 23 -23.71 2.68 -32.94
N SER A 24 -23.76 4.01 -33.11
CA SER A 24 -22.88 4.96 -32.42
C SER A 24 -23.07 4.91 -30.90
N SER A 25 -24.34 4.93 -30.46
CA SER A 25 -24.70 4.87 -29.03
C SER A 25 -24.38 3.51 -28.40
N ASN A 26 -24.58 2.42 -29.14
CA ASN A 26 -24.26 1.06 -28.71
C ASN A 26 -22.75 0.87 -28.50
N ARG A 27 -21.92 1.34 -29.45
CA ARG A 27 -20.45 1.32 -29.30
C ARG A 27 -19.96 2.09 -28.07
N LEU A 28 -20.54 3.25 -27.79
CA LEU A 28 -20.20 4.02 -26.59
C LEU A 28 -20.58 3.25 -25.31
N ARG A 29 -21.76 2.62 -25.30
CA ARG A 29 -22.24 1.81 -24.15
C ARG A 29 -21.36 0.60 -23.90
N GLU A 30 -20.94 -0.10 -24.95
CA GLU A 30 -20.02 -1.24 -24.85
C GLU A 30 -18.65 -0.81 -24.31
N ASN A 31 -18.11 0.31 -24.79
CA ASN A 31 -16.84 0.83 -24.30
C ASN A 31 -16.89 1.18 -22.80
N LEU A 32 -17.97 1.83 -22.37
CA LEU A 32 -18.19 2.16 -20.96
C LEU A 32 -18.26 0.89 -20.08
N ASN A 33 -19.01 -0.12 -20.52
CA ASN A 33 -19.11 -1.40 -19.82
C ASN A 33 -17.73 -2.09 -19.67
N LEU A 34 -16.91 -2.09 -20.72
CA LEU A 34 -15.55 -2.64 -20.65
C LEU A 34 -14.66 -1.88 -19.65
N LEU A 35 -14.79 -0.55 -19.59
CA LEU A 35 -14.03 0.28 -18.65
C LEU A 35 -14.46 0.03 -17.20
N GLU A 36 -15.75 -0.08 -16.94
CA GLU A 36 -16.29 -0.41 -15.62
C GLU A 36 -15.79 -1.78 -15.14
N LYS A 37 -15.81 -2.79 -16.02
CA LYS A 37 -15.28 -4.12 -15.73
C LYS A 37 -13.79 -4.07 -15.34
N ARG A 38 -12.97 -3.34 -16.11
CA ARG A 38 -11.53 -3.19 -15.82
C ARG A 38 -11.27 -2.43 -14.53
N ARG A 39 -12.07 -1.39 -14.22
CA ARG A 39 -12.00 -0.68 -12.94
C ARG A 39 -12.33 -1.60 -11.79
N ALA A 40 -13.43 -2.36 -11.87
CA ALA A 40 -13.85 -3.29 -10.83
C ALA A 40 -12.77 -4.35 -10.55
N GLU A 41 -12.17 -4.91 -11.60
CA GLU A 41 -11.06 -5.86 -11.49
C GLU A 41 -9.81 -5.22 -10.86
N ALA A 42 -9.41 -4.03 -11.32
CA ALA A 42 -8.28 -3.30 -10.73
C ALA A 42 -8.51 -2.97 -9.26
N HIS A 43 -9.75 -2.59 -8.88
CA HIS A 43 -10.13 -2.38 -7.49
C HIS A 43 -10.03 -3.66 -6.67
N LEU A 44 -10.47 -4.80 -7.20
CA LEU A 44 -10.33 -6.10 -6.55
C LEU A 44 -8.85 -6.41 -6.28
N TRP A 45 -7.99 -6.27 -7.29
CA TRP A 45 -6.54 -6.50 -7.17
C TRP A 45 -5.88 -5.56 -6.16
N ALA A 46 -6.25 -4.28 -6.14
CA ALA A 46 -5.73 -3.34 -5.15
C ALA A 46 -6.12 -3.73 -3.72
N LEU A 47 -7.37 -4.17 -3.51
CA LEU A 47 -7.85 -4.61 -2.20
C LEU A 47 -7.17 -5.90 -1.73
N THR A 48 -6.98 -6.87 -2.63
CA THR A 48 -6.29 -8.12 -2.31
C THR A 48 -4.83 -7.88 -2.00
N TYR A 49 -4.14 -7.07 -2.82
CA TYR A 49 -2.75 -6.69 -2.58
C TYR A 49 -2.59 -6.00 -1.22
N ARG A 50 -3.43 -5.00 -0.92
CA ARG A 50 -3.42 -4.31 0.38
C ARG A 50 -3.57 -5.30 1.54
N LYS A 51 -4.51 -6.24 1.46
CA LYS A 51 -4.71 -7.28 2.50
C LYS A 51 -3.48 -8.16 2.70
N VAL A 52 -2.82 -8.58 1.63
CA VAL A 52 -1.60 -9.40 1.71
C VAL A 52 -0.48 -8.60 2.39
N VAL A 53 -0.27 -7.35 1.96
CA VAL A 53 0.75 -6.47 2.53
C VAL A 53 0.51 -6.25 4.02
N THR A 54 -0.72 -5.92 4.44
CA THR A 54 -1.07 -5.76 5.86
C THR A 54 -0.78 -7.03 6.66
N ARG A 55 -1.17 -8.21 6.16
CA ARG A 55 -0.89 -9.49 6.85
C ARG A 55 0.61 -9.73 7.05
N LEU A 56 1.42 -9.41 6.05
CA LEU A 56 2.88 -9.57 6.14
C LEU A 56 3.48 -8.63 7.19
N TYR A 57 3.03 -7.37 7.24
CA TYR A 57 3.47 -6.43 8.28
C TYR A 57 3.01 -6.84 9.68
N ASP A 58 1.73 -7.22 9.85
CA ASP A 58 1.19 -7.70 11.13
C ASP A 58 1.92 -8.97 11.61
N GLN A 59 2.23 -9.91 10.72
CA GLN A 59 3.01 -11.09 11.05
C GLN A 59 4.43 -10.72 11.47
N ARG A 60 5.05 -9.77 10.79
CA ARG A 60 6.38 -9.28 11.13
C ARG A 60 6.40 -8.57 12.49
N GLU A 61 5.37 -7.82 12.83
CA GLU A 61 5.25 -7.20 14.16
C GLU A 61 4.95 -8.23 15.26
N LYS A 62 4.06 -9.20 15.00
CA LYS A 62 3.76 -10.28 15.97
C LYS A 62 4.95 -11.20 16.25
N LEU A 63 5.86 -11.33 15.29
CA LEU A 63 7.09 -12.11 15.41
C LEU A 63 8.30 -11.25 15.81
N ALA A 64 8.13 -9.93 15.95
CA ALA A 64 9.18 -9.09 16.47
C ALA A 64 9.32 -9.34 17.98
N PRO A 65 10.55 -9.51 18.50
CA PRO A 65 10.75 -9.58 19.93
C PRO A 65 10.26 -8.28 20.58
N ASN A 66 9.47 -8.40 21.64
CA ASN A 66 8.85 -7.30 22.37
C ASN A 66 9.83 -6.58 23.30
N TRP A 67 11.07 -6.35 22.85
CA TRP A 67 12.11 -5.69 23.64
C TRP A 67 11.62 -4.32 24.12
N GLU A 68 11.39 -4.19 25.43
CA GLU A 68 10.77 -3.00 26.04
C GLU A 68 11.67 -1.77 26.05
N GLY A 69 12.98 -1.95 25.85
CA GLY A 69 13.94 -0.85 25.73
C GLY A 69 15.35 -1.22 26.19
N PRO A 70 16.28 -0.26 26.11
CA PRO A 70 17.62 -0.43 26.67
C PRO A 70 17.55 -0.40 28.20
N TYR A 71 18.09 -1.45 28.83
CA TYR A 71 18.21 -1.58 30.28
C TYR A 71 19.68 -1.61 30.70
N GLN A 72 19.99 -1.08 31.88
CA GLN A 72 21.30 -1.19 32.50
C GLN A 72 21.32 -2.40 33.44
N VAL A 73 22.40 -3.16 33.41
CA VAL A 73 22.61 -4.30 34.32
C VAL A 73 23.27 -3.78 35.60
N THR A 74 22.61 -3.99 36.74
CA THR A 74 23.01 -3.37 38.02
C THR A 74 23.61 -4.38 38.99
N GLY A 75 23.31 -5.67 38.83
CA GLY A 75 23.86 -6.70 39.70
C GLY A 75 23.69 -8.11 39.14
N THR A 76 24.50 -9.02 39.66
CA THR A 76 24.47 -10.45 39.37
C THR A 76 23.99 -11.20 40.60
N PHE A 77 22.86 -11.89 40.52
CA PHE A 77 22.32 -12.64 41.67
C PHE A 77 22.90 -14.05 41.74
N ARG A 78 22.93 -14.75 40.60
CA ARG A 78 23.55 -16.07 40.37
C ARG A 78 24.09 -16.10 38.94
N GLU A 79 25.02 -17.00 38.63
CA GLU A 79 25.58 -17.18 37.28
C GLU A 79 24.46 -17.20 36.22
N GLY A 80 24.32 -16.13 35.44
CA GLY A 80 23.31 -15.99 34.39
C GLY A 80 22.01 -15.25 34.75
N THR A 81 21.83 -14.78 35.98
CA THR A 81 20.64 -14.00 36.41
C THR A 81 21.02 -12.59 36.84
N TYR A 82 20.49 -11.60 36.13
CA TYR A 82 20.79 -10.18 36.29
C TYR A 82 19.61 -9.39 36.84
N THR A 83 19.91 -8.34 37.60
CA THR A 83 18.96 -7.27 37.91
C THR A 83 19.11 -6.14 36.91
N LEU A 84 17.98 -5.68 36.37
CA LEU A 84 17.93 -4.60 35.39
C LEU A 84 17.44 -3.30 36.04
N THR A 85 17.97 -2.18 35.57
CA THR A 85 17.51 -0.83 35.90
C THR A 85 17.14 -0.12 34.61
N MET A 86 16.01 0.58 34.63
CA MET A 86 15.61 1.47 33.53
C MET A 86 16.62 2.61 33.39
N MET A 87 16.66 3.25 32.22
CA MET A 87 17.58 4.37 31.99
C MET A 87 17.29 5.59 32.90
N ASP A 88 16.12 5.64 33.52
CA ASP A 88 15.70 6.66 34.51
C ASP A 88 16.19 6.35 35.95
N GLY A 89 16.92 5.25 36.14
CA GLY A 89 17.43 4.83 37.45
C GLY A 89 16.45 3.98 38.27
N LYS A 90 15.24 3.70 37.78
CA LYS A 90 14.27 2.84 38.47
C LYS A 90 14.63 1.37 38.32
N GLN A 91 14.87 0.70 39.43
CA GLN A 91 15.19 -0.73 39.43
C GLN A 91 13.95 -1.58 39.13
N LEU A 92 14.09 -2.53 38.20
CA LEU A 92 13.09 -3.56 37.97
C LEU A 92 13.20 -4.61 39.09
N LEU A 93 12.08 -4.85 39.77
CA LEU A 93 11.98 -5.87 40.83
C LEU A 93 12.16 -7.32 40.31
N ARG A 94 11.99 -7.53 39.00
CA ARG A 94 12.13 -8.84 38.36
C ARG A 94 13.60 -9.12 38.03
N MET A 95 14.05 -10.32 38.40
CA MET A 95 15.34 -10.86 37.99
C MET A 95 15.21 -11.48 36.60
N TRP A 96 16.17 -11.20 35.71
CA TRP A 96 16.15 -11.62 34.32
C TRP A 96 17.28 -12.60 34.02
N HIS A 97 16.93 -13.73 33.40
CA HIS A 97 17.91 -14.69 32.90
C HIS A 97 18.58 -14.18 31.63
N ILE A 98 19.87 -14.49 31.43
CA ILE A 98 20.67 -14.03 30.28
C ILE A 98 20.05 -14.38 28.92
N SER A 99 19.33 -15.51 28.82
CA SER A 99 18.62 -15.91 27.60
C SER A 99 17.50 -14.93 27.18
N ASN A 100 16.99 -14.15 28.13
CA ASN A 100 15.96 -13.13 27.90
C ASN A 100 16.57 -11.72 27.79
N LEU A 101 17.90 -11.60 27.61
CA LEU A 101 18.61 -10.33 27.47
C LEU A 101 19.40 -10.34 26.17
N GLN A 102 19.38 -9.23 25.45
CA GLN A 102 20.21 -9.03 24.28
C GLN A 102 21.14 -7.84 24.49
N LYS A 103 22.46 -8.06 24.35
CA LYS A 103 23.44 -7.00 24.48
C LYS A 103 23.30 -6.03 23.31
N PHE A 104 22.96 -4.78 23.62
CA PHE A 104 22.97 -3.69 22.65
C PHE A 104 24.32 -2.96 22.74
N MET A 105 25.05 -2.86 21.63
CA MET A 105 26.27 -2.05 21.55
C MET A 105 25.93 -0.74 20.85
N TYR A 106 26.09 0.39 21.54
CA TYR A 106 26.05 1.69 20.88
C TYR A 106 27.26 1.80 19.97
N ARG A 107 27.03 1.88 18.65
CA ARG A 107 28.07 2.27 17.70
C ARG A 107 28.17 3.79 17.77
N GLU A 108 29.18 4.30 18.45
CA GLU A 108 29.52 5.72 18.38
C GLU A 108 29.75 6.08 16.91
N LYS A 109 28.96 7.04 16.42
CA LYS A 109 29.25 7.67 15.13
C LYS A 109 30.46 8.57 15.37
N SER A 110 31.63 8.08 14.97
CA SER A 110 32.83 8.91 14.87
C SER A 110 32.51 10.10 13.96
N LYS A 111 32.87 11.29 14.45
CA LYS A 111 32.52 12.60 13.90
C LYS A 111 33.37 12.92 12.68
#